data_AF-A0A385MUH0-F1
#
_entry.id   AF-A0A385MUH0-F1
#
_cell.length_a   1.000
_cell.length_b   1.000
_cell.length_c   1.000
_cell.angle_alpha   90.00
_cell.angle_beta   90.00
_cell.angle_gamma   90.00
#
_symmetry.space_group_name_H-M   'P 1'
#
loop_
_entity.id
_entity.type
_entity.pdbx_description
1 polymer ?
#
loop_
_entity_poly.entity_id
_entity_poly.type
_entity_poly.pdbx_seq_one_letter_code
_entity_poly.pdbx_strand_id
1 'polypeptide(L)'
;MYSRSRRQRDADIDNRILQIHRAIADKVISNPVLIAQAEETLEARYQQKLLRYGSYLLWHSMLELKHDAEAFKAQLLSDEPRWNALRRNTIFTGVLTEQEREEALATFAASGK
;
A
#
# COMPACT_ATOMS: atom_id res chain seq x y z
N MET A 1 -21.89 25.81 -4.35
CA MET A 1 -21.09 24.58 -4.53
C MET A 1 -20.08 24.53 -3.38
N TYR A 2 -20.32 23.72 -2.33
CA TYR A 2 -19.41 23.67 -1.18
C TYR A 2 -18.13 22.93 -1.58
N SER A 3 -16.97 23.58 -1.43
CA SER A 3 -15.66 22.96 -1.64
C SER A 3 -15.42 21.91 -0.55
N ARG A 4 -14.89 20.73 -0.92
CA ARG A 4 -14.55 19.68 0.05
C ARG A 4 -13.51 20.17 1.03
N SER A 5 -13.69 19.85 2.32
CA SER A 5 -12.70 20.18 3.34
C SER A 5 -11.37 19.44 3.08
N ARG A 6 -10.27 19.95 3.63
CA ARG A 6 -8.96 19.26 3.55
C ARG A 6 -9.05 17.82 4.08
N ARG A 7 -9.74 17.63 5.21
CA ARG A 7 -9.94 16.32 5.83
C ARG A 7 -10.68 15.35 4.90
N GLN A 8 -11.71 15.81 4.21
CA GLN A 8 -12.44 15.00 3.23
C GLN A 8 -11.54 14.59 2.06
N ARG A 9 -10.75 15.53 1.52
CA ARG A 9 -9.80 15.24 0.44
C ARG A 9 -8.73 14.23 0.85
N ASP A 10 -8.18 14.36 2.06
CA ASP A 10 -7.21 13.42 2.61
C ASP A 10 -7.82 12.00 2.76
N ALA A 11 -9.05 11.90 3.26
CA ALA A 11 -9.76 10.62 3.37
C ALA A 11 -10.03 9.99 1.99
N ASP A 12 -10.42 10.78 1.00
CA ASP A 12 -10.63 10.30 -0.38
C ASP A 12 -9.33 9.73 -0.97
N ILE A 13 -8.19 10.39 -0.73
CA ILE A 13 -6.87 9.91 -1.15
C ILE A 13 -6.52 8.59 -0.44
N ASP A 14 -6.70 8.53 0.88
CA ASP A 14 -6.40 7.33 1.66
C ASP A 14 -7.24 6.13 1.23
N ASN A 15 -8.53 6.33 0.93
CA ASN A 15 -9.41 5.29 0.41
C ASN A 15 -8.96 4.74 -0.94
N ARG A 16 -8.54 5.64 -1.86
CA ARG A 16 -8.00 5.23 -3.17
C ARG A 16 -6.70 4.45 -3.02
N ILE A 17 -5.81 4.92 -2.14
CA ILE A 17 -4.54 4.24 -1.85
C ILE A 17 -4.80 2.88 -1.21
N LEU A 18 -5.75 2.77 -0.28
CA LEU A 18 -6.13 1.51 0.35
C LEU A 18 -6.63 0.51 -0.71
N GLN A 19 -7.44 0.97 -1.66
CA GLN A 19 -7.89 0.12 -2.75
C GLN A 19 -6.74 -0.41 -3.60
N ILE A 20 -5.80 0.45 -3.99
CA ILE A 20 -4.60 0.03 -4.72
C ILE A 20 -3.83 -1.02 -3.91
N HIS A 21 -3.74 -0.85 -2.58
CA HIS A 21 -3.05 -1.82 -1.72
C HIS A 21 -3.80 -3.15 -1.56
N ARG A 22 -5.14 -3.19 -1.72
CA ARG A 22 -5.87 -4.45 -1.80
C ARG A 22 -5.43 -5.27 -3.02
N ALA A 23 -5.38 -4.64 -4.19
CA ALA A 23 -4.91 -5.28 -5.41
C ALA A 23 -3.43 -5.70 -5.32
N ILE A 24 -2.57 -4.88 -4.69
CA ILE A 24 -1.18 -5.26 -4.38
C ILE A 24 -1.14 -6.51 -3.51
N ALA A 25 -1.91 -6.55 -2.42
CA ALA A 25 -1.92 -7.69 -1.51
C ALA A 25 -2.33 -8.98 -2.24
N ASP A 26 -3.42 -8.93 -3.00
CA ASP A 26 -3.92 -10.09 -3.76
C ASP A 26 -2.88 -10.59 -4.77
N LYS A 27 -2.22 -9.68 -5.49
CA LYS A 27 -1.17 -10.02 -6.47
C LYS A 27 0.07 -10.60 -5.81
N VAL A 28 0.53 -10.01 -4.71
CA VAL A 28 1.72 -10.46 -3.98
C VAL A 28 1.49 -11.82 -3.32
N ILE A 29 0.31 -12.05 -2.74
CA ILE A 29 -0.05 -13.35 -2.16
C ILE A 29 -0.08 -14.44 -3.24
N SER A 30 -0.61 -14.10 -4.42
CA SER A 30 -0.66 -15.03 -5.56
C SER A 30 0.71 -15.24 -6.23
N ASN A 31 1.63 -14.29 -6.06
CA ASN A 31 2.97 -14.35 -6.62
C ASN A 31 4.02 -13.82 -5.61
N PRO A 32 4.42 -14.64 -4.62
CA PRO A 32 5.30 -14.21 -3.53
C PRO A 32 6.69 -13.74 -3.98
N VAL A 33 7.12 -14.06 -5.22
CA VAL A 33 8.40 -13.56 -5.76
C VAL A 33 8.44 -12.03 -5.84
N LEU A 34 7.29 -11.37 -5.94
CA LEU A 34 7.16 -9.91 -5.99
C LEU A 34 7.53 -9.24 -4.65
N ILE A 35 7.63 -10.01 -3.56
CA ILE A 35 8.08 -9.51 -2.26
C ILE A 35 9.55 -9.10 -2.32
N ALA A 36 10.38 -9.81 -3.07
CA ALA A 36 11.80 -9.46 -3.24
C ALA A 36 11.97 -8.05 -3.82
N GLN A 37 11.12 -7.66 -4.77
CA GLN A 37 11.11 -6.30 -5.34
C GLN A 37 10.75 -5.22 -4.28
N ALA A 38 9.82 -5.55 -3.37
CA ALA A 38 9.46 -4.65 -2.28
C ALA A 38 10.58 -4.53 -1.23
N GLU A 39 11.26 -5.64 -0.91
CA GLU A 39 12.46 -5.68 -0.07
C GLU A 39 13.57 -4.81 -0.67
N GLU A 40 13.89 -4.96 -1.96
CA GLU A 40 14.87 -4.12 -2.67
C GLU A 40 14.50 -2.64 -2.63
N THR A 41 13.22 -2.30 -2.87
CA THR A 41 12.75 -0.92 -2.82
C THR A 41 12.85 -0.33 -1.42
N LEU A 42 12.55 -1.13 -0.38
CA LEU A 42 12.67 -0.73 1.01
C LEU A 42 14.12 -0.38 1.35
N GLU A 43 15.05 -1.28 1.05
CA GLU A 43 16.48 -1.09 1.30
C GLU A 43 17.02 0.12 0.55
N ALA A 44 16.75 0.23 -0.75
CA ALA A 44 17.22 1.34 -1.56
C ALA A 44 16.74 2.68 -1.01
N ARG A 45 15.46 2.80 -0.64
CA ARG A 45 14.91 4.03 -0.08
C ARG A 45 15.46 4.35 1.31
N TYR A 46 15.72 3.33 2.13
CA TYR A 46 16.32 3.54 3.45
C TYR A 46 17.78 4.01 3.33
N GLN A 47 18.58 3.37 2.48
CA GLN A 47 19.97 3.75 2.20
C GLN A 47 20.07 5.17 1.61
N GLN A 48 19.13 5.54 0.75
CA GLN A 48 19.03 6.89 0.17
C GLN A 48 18.45 7.94 1.15
N LYS A 49 18.14 7.56 2.40
CA LYS A 49 17.53 8.43 3.43
C LYS A 49 16.16 9.00 3.04
N LEU A 50 15.46 8.32 2.13
CA LEU A 50 14.09 8.64 1.73
C LEU A 50 13.04 8.08 2.71
N LEU A 51 13.44 7.15 3.57
CA LEU A 51 12.61 6.60 4.65
C LEU A 51 13.20 6.92 6.02
N ARG A 52 12.33 7.30 6.96
CA ARG A 52 12.69 7.35 8.37
C ARG A 52 12.83 5.94 8.92
N TYR A 53 13.71 5.76 9.90
CA TYR A 53 13.96 4.45 10.52
C TYR A 53 12.69 3.76 11.05
N GLY A 54 11.77 4.51 11.67
CA GLY A 54 10.50 3.93 12.13
C GLY A 54 9.63 3.38 10.99
N SER A 55 9.55 4.09 9.85
CA SER A 55 8.84 3.59 8.66
C SER A 55 9.53 2.38 8.05
N TYR A 56 10.86 2.37 8.06
CA TYR A 56 11.65 1.23 7.62
C TYR A 56 11.32 -0.01 8.45
N LEU A 57 11.37 0.08 9.79
CA LEU A 57 11.05 -1.04 10.67
C LEU A 57 9.63 -1.55 10.50
N LEU A 58 8.65 -0.65 10.32
CA LEU A 58 7.25 -1.05 10.09
C LEU A 58 7.11 -1.84 8.78
N TRP A 59 7.70 -1.35 7.69
CA TRP A 59 7.68 -2.07 6.41
C TRP A 59 8.40 -3.42 6.51
N HIS A 60 9.60 -3.43 7.08
CA HIS A 60 10.38 -4.66 7.27
C HIS A 60 9.61 -5.69 8.10
N SER A 61 9.01 -5.27 9.23
CA SER A 61 8.23 -6.19 10.09
C SER A 61 7.01 -6.78 9.39
N MET A 62 6.41 -6.05 8.45
CA MET A 62 5.29 -6.56 7.67
C MET A 62 5.75 -7.53 6.57
N LEU A 63 6.90 -7.28 5.95
CA LEU A 63 7.48 -8.21 4.95
C LEU A 63 7.86 -9.57 5.57
N GLU A 64 8.20 -9.62 6.87
CA GLU A 64 8.40 -10.90 7.60
C GLU A 64 7.14 -11.77 7.65
N LEU A 65 5.95 -11.18 7.47
CA LEU A 65 4.68 -11.91 7.40
C LEU A 65 4.46 -12.62 6.05
N LYS A 66 5.43 -12.60 5.12
CA LYS A 66 5.30 -13.17 3.77
C LYS A 66 4.86 -14.64 3.69
N HIS A 67 5.06 -15.40 4.76
CA HIS A 67 4.64 -16.81 4.85
C HIS A 67 3.24 -16.99 5.45
N ASP A 68 2.60 -15.92 5.89
CA ASP A 68 1.24 -15.89 6.42
C ASP A 68 0.43 -14.84 5.63
N ALA A 69 -0.27 -15.31 4.60
CA ALA A 69 -1.03 -14.45 3.70
C ALA A 69 -2.11 -13.63 4.43
N GLU A 70 -2.77 -14.21 5.44
CA GLU A 70 -3.80 -13.54 6.22
C GLU A 70 -3.20 -12.44 7.09
N ALA A 71 -2.11 -12.74 7.81
CA ALA A 71 -1.42 -11.75 8.63
C ALA A 71 -0.82 -10.61 7.78
N PHE A 72 -0.19 -10.95 6.66
CA PHE A 72 0.35 -9.97 5.70
C PHE A 72 -0.74 -9.02 5.21
N LYS A 73 -1.87 -9.58 4.75
CA LYS A 73 -2.99 -8.80 4.22
C LYS A 73 -3.62 -7.93 5.29
N ALA A 74 -3.87 -8.48 6.48
CA ALA A 74 -4.43 -7.74 7.60
C ALA A 74 -3.53 -6.57 8.00
N GLN A 75 -2.21 -6.77 8.06
CA GLN A 75 -1.26 -5.74 8.42
C GLN A 75 -1.18 -4.64 7.35
N LEU A 76 -1.05 -5.01 6.07
CA LEU A 76 -0.95 -4.07 4.94
C LEU A 76 -2.22 -3.22 4.77
N LEU A 77 -3.40 -3.79 5.07
CA LEU A 77 -4.70 -3.15 4.91
C LEU A 77 -5.26 -2.57 6.22
N SER A 78 -4.48 -2.57 7.30
CA SER A 78 -4.86 -1.99 8.59
C SER A 78 -5.38 -0.56 8.44
N ASP A 79 -6.48 -0.25 9.12
CA ASP A 79 -7.13 1.06 9.15
C ASP A 79 -6.47 2.03 10.15
N GLU A 80 -5.47 1.56 10.89
CA GLU A 80 -4.72 2.40 11.83
C GLU A 80 -4.09 3.62 11.11
N PRO A 81 -4.15 4.83 11.70
CA PRO A 81 -3.66 6.05 11.05
C PRO A 81 -2.22 5.99 10.57
N ARG A 82 -1.35 5.26 11.28
CA ARG A 82 0.06 5.07 10.88
C ARG A 82 0.19 4.34 9.54
N TRP A 83 -0.69 3.39 9.24
CA TRP A 83 -0.67 2.62 8.00
C TRP A 83 -1.21 3.41 6.82
N ASN A 84 -2.15 4.35 7.03
CA ASN A 84 -2.52 5.34 6.00
C ASN A 84 -1.30 6.16 5.57
N ALA A 85 -0.56 6.71 6.55
CA ALA A 85 0.66 7.47 6.27
C ALA A 85 1.75 6.62 5.60
N LEU A 86 1.89 5.35 6.00
CA LEU A 86 2.86 4.43 5.44
C LEU A 86 2.53 4.10 3.97
N ARG A 87 1.27 3.76 3.67
CA ARG A 87 0.80 3.46 2.31
C ARG A 87 0.94 4.63 1.33
N ARG A 88 0.87 5.88 1.80
CA ARG A 88 1.19 7.08 0.98
C ARG A 88 2.64 7.08 0.47
N ASN A 89 3.55 6.38 1.15
CA ASN A 89 4.96 6.22 0.80
C ASN A 89 5.31 4.74 0.57
N THR A 90 4.45 4.04 -0.18
CA THR A 90 4.55 2.58 -0.40
C THR A 90 5.88 2.12 -1.00
N ILE A 91 6.35 0.96 -0.56
CA ILE A 91 7.51 0.24 -1.11
C ILE A 91 7.13 -0.71 -2.26
N PHE A 92 5.84 -0.95 -2.51
CA PHE A 92 5.36 -1.85 -3.56
C PHE A 92 5.32 -1.18 -4.94
N THR A 93 6.31 -0.34 -5.26
CA THR A 93 6.38 0.35 -6.55
C THR A 93 6.69 -0.64 -7.67
N GLY A 94 5.91 -0.60 -8.74
CA GLY A 94 6.05 -1.50 -9.89
C GLY A 94 5.42 -2.88 -9.70
N VAL A 95 4.78 -3.17 -8.57
CA VAL A 95 4.05 -4.44 -8.37
C VAL A 95 2.80 -4.49 -9.25
N LEU A 96 2.03 -3.41 -9.30
CA LEU A 96 0.94 -3.25 -10.27
C LEU A 96 1.44 -2.55 -11.52
N THR A 97 1.08 -3.11 -12.67
CA THR A 97 1.07 -2.41 -13.96
C THR A 97 0.07 -1.26 -13.93
N GLU A 98 0.14 -0.38 -14.93
CA GLU A 98 -0.82 0.72 -15.02
C GLU A 98 -2.25 0.23 -15.24
N GLN A 99 -2.43 -0.78 -16.09
CA GLN A 99 -3.74 -1.39 -16.32
C GLN A 99 -4.33 -1.95 -15.02
N GLU A 100 -3.57 -2.73 -14.25
CA GLU A 100 -4.05 -3.28 -12.97
C GLU A 100 -4.39 -2.19 -11.95
N ARG A 101 -3.66 -1.06 -11.99
CA ARG A 101 -3.96 0.11 -11.13
C ARG A 101 -5.29 0.75 -11.52
N GLU A 102 -5.53 0.92 -12.82
CA GLU A 102 -6.79 1.47 -13.35
C GLU A 102 -7.97 0.56 -13.01
N GLU A 103 -7.82 -0.76 -13.21
CA GLU A 103 -8.82 -1.76 -12.86
C GLU A 103 -9.18 -1.72 -11.36
N ALA A 104 -8.16 -1.69 -10.48
CA ALA A 104 -8.37 -1.60 -9.04
C ALA A 104 -9.19 -0.37 -8.64
N LEU A 105 -8.91 0.78 -9.26
CA LEU A 105 -9.63 2.04 -9.01
C LEU A 105 -11.03 2.04 -9.62
N ALA A 106 -11.22 1.42 -10.79
CA ALA A 106 -12.52 1.29 -11.43
C ALA A 106 -13.48 0.43 -10.58
N THR A 107 -13.00 -0.71 -10.04
CA THR A 107 -13.77 -1.54 -9.10
C THR A 107 -14.21 -0.73 -7.89
N PHE A 108 -13.33 0.08 -7.30
CA PHE A 108 -13.69 0.93 -6.16
C PHE A 108 -14.72 2.01 -6.50
N ALA A 109 -14.61 2.63 -7.67
CA ALA A 109 -15.61 3.58 -8.13
C ALA A 109 -16.99 2.92 -8.35
N ALA A 110 -17.02 1.65 -8.75
CA ALA A 110 -18.26 0.88 -8.89
C ALA A 110 -18.85 0.44 -7.53
N SER A 111 -18.01 0.09 -6.55
CA SER A 111 -18.46 -0.31 -5.20
C SER A 111 -18.95 0.85 -4.31
N GLY A 112 -18.69 2.10 -4.71
CA GLY A 112 -19.13 3.31 -4.00
C GLY A 112 -20.42 3.95 -4.55
N LYS A 113 -21.10 3.30 -5.48
CA LYS A 113 -22.47 3.64 -5.92
C LYS A 113 -23.48 2.73 -5.22
#